data_AF-A0A135SHA6-F1
#
_entry.id   AF-A0A135SHA6-F1
#
_cell.length_a   1.000
_cell.length_b   1.000
_cell.length_c   1.000
_cell.angle_alpha   90.00
_cell.angle_beta   90.00
_cell.angle_gamma   90.00
#
_symmetry.space_group_name_H-M   'P 1'
#
loop_
_entity.id
_entity.type
_entity.pdbx_description
1 polymer ?
#
loop_
_entity_poly.entity_id
_entity_poly.type
_entity_poly.pdbx_seq_one_letter_code
_entity_poly.pdbx_strand_id
1 'polypeptide(L)'
;MGSTHETDLVLTQPTPAERLKTYTSTYANWGAALKLEEYIRRESYMTTVPVSRNGGITQWILTDPTLPPDARPILSSCETIRKNVLVAKPDGTVVDAITHAVGSVFTDPAYRGNGYASIMMNLVGPQLARWQGAEMKSGESWGDIKDGEVACSVLYSDIGKKFYAKLGWHPYESTHLEFPPQASPPPSEAGSGAVGAVQVEAAPIGYHELAELCSVDERLIRAKLSKKSTKTRVSLIPDLDAMLWHLMREDYMTKHIFGQTPTVRGGVVGEHGSRVWAVWTRGYYGGLKKPEGNTMHILRLAIEDEEGSGDEYVQSAIEALLRLARAQAAEWKVNNVEMWNPEPRVRGLIEKAGIPHEFIERENDSIASLMWYGQGEVEWVLNEKFGWC
;
A
#
# COMPACT_ATOMS: atom_id res chain seq x y z
N MET A 1 -6.39 -42.26 -6.84
CA MET A 1 -5.63 -42.39 -8.11
C MET A 1 -5.07 -41.01 -8.40
N GLY A 2 -3.75 -40.84 -8.24
CA GLY A 2 -3.08 -39.55 -8.44
C GLY A 2 -2.98 -39.23 -9.93
N SER A 3 -3.45 -38.06 -10.32
CA SER A 3 -3.31 -37.53 -11.67
C SER A 3 -1.89 -37.01 -11.87
N THR A 4 -1.13 -37.67 -12.73
CA THR A 4 0.25 -37.38 -13.13
C THR A 4 0.36 -36.19 -14.10
N HIS A 5 -0.27 -35.06 -13.79
CA HIS A 5 -0.12 -33.79 -14.54
C HIS A 5 0.54 -32.70 -13.67
N GLU A 6 1.47 -33.09 -12.81
CA GLU A 6 2.41 -32.11 -12.27
C GLU A 6 3.49 -31.84 -13.34
N THR A 7 3.62 -30.55 -13.69
CA THR A 7 4.75 -29.88 -14.36
C THR A 7 4.87 -29.89 -15.89
N ASP A 8 3.99 -29.12 -16.56
CA ASP A 8 4.32 -28.46 -17.85
C ASP A 8 3.79 -27.01 -17.94
N LEU A 9 3.25 -26.44 -16.86
CA LEU A 9 2.75 -25.05 -16.88
C LEU A 9 3.91 -24.06 -16.74
N VAL A 10 3.80 -22.92 -17.43
CA VAL A 10 4.83 -21.89 -17.41
C VAL A 10 4.29 -20.56 -16.89
N LEU A 11 5.17 -19.82 -16.22
CA LEU A 11 4.97 -18.42 -15.89
C LEU A 11 5.53 -17.56 -17.04
N THR A 12 4.72 -16.66 -17.57
CA THR A 12 5.10 -15.80 -18.71
C THR A 12 4.36 -14.47 -18.65
N GLN A 13 4.82 -13.49 -19.44
CA GLN A 13 4.10 -12.25 -19.65
C GLN A 13 2.96 -12.44 -20.67
N PRO A 14 1.79 -11.81 -20.44
CA PRO A 14 0.67 -11.86 -21.38
C PRO A 14 0.90 -10.96 -22.60
N THR A 15 0.31 -11.32 -23.74
CA THR A 15 0.13 -10.39 -24.88
C THR A 15 -0.81 -9.23 -24.50
N PRO A 16 -0.92 -8.17 -25.32
CA PRO A 16 -1.95 -7.15 -25.13
C PRO A 16 -3.38 -7.70 -25.08
N ALA A 17 -3.71 -8.70 -25.90
CA ALA A 17 -5.05 -9.29 -25.92
C ALA A 17 -5.30 -10.21 -24.70
N GLU A 18 -4.30 -10.97 -24.27
CA GLU A 18 -4.35 -11.75 -23.02
C GLU A 18 -4.51 -10.84 -21.80
N ARG A 19 -3.79 -9.72 -21.75
CA ARG A 19 -3.91 -8.72 -20.67
C ARG A 19 -5.28 -8.06 -20.64
N LEU A 20 -5.91 -7.81 -21.79
CA LEU A 20 -7.29 -7.36 -21.82
C LEU A 20 -8.24 -8.40 -21.21
N LYS A 21 -8.01 -9.69 -21.46
CA LYS A 21 -8.77 -10.79 -20.84
C LYS A 21 -8.57 -10.81 -19.32
N THR A 22 -7.35 -10.60 -18.81
CA THR A 22 -7.10 -10.53 -17.36
C THR A 22 -7.84 -9.37 -16.70
N TYR A 23 -7.81 -8.17 -17.30
CA TYR A 23 -8.57 -7.03 -16.76
C TYR A 23 -10.08 -7.27 -16.81
N THR A 24 -10.57 -7.92 -17.87
CA THR A 24 -12.00 -8.22 -17.99
C THR A 24 -12.44 -9.22 -16.91
N SER A 25 -11.63 -10.24 -16.61
CA SER A 25 -11.98 -11.28 -15.65
C SER A 25 -11.97 -10.79 -14.20
N THR A 26 -11.15 -9.78 -13.87
CA THR A 26 -11.07 -9.22 -12.51
C THR A 26 -12.17 -8.19 -12.20
N TYR A 27 -12.87 -7.68 -13.22
CA TYR A 27 -13.87 -6.62 -13.08
C TYR A 27 -14.95 -6.92 -12.03
N ALA A 28 -15.46 -8.15 -12.01
CA ALA A 28 -16.52 -8.56 -11.10
C ALA A 28 -16.11 -8.45 -9.62
N ASN A 29 -14.81 -8.56 -9.33
CA ASN A 29 -14.27 -8.51 -7.98
C ASN A 29 -13.82 -7.09 -7.57
N TRP A 30 -13.22 -6.32 -8.48
CA TRP A 30 -12.54 -5.06 -8.12
C TRP A 30 -12.99 -3.83 -8.92
N GLY A 31 -13.97 -3.99 -9.80
CA GLY A 31 -14.42 -2.96 -10.74
C GLY A 31 -15.75 -2.30 -10.43
N ALA A 32 -16.41 -2.67 -9.33
CA ALA A 32 -17.80 -2.29 -9.04
C ALA A 32 -18.10 -0.78 -9.05
N ALA A 33 -17.09 0.07 -8.83
CA ALA A 33 -17.24 1.53 -8.86
C ALA A 33 -17.22 2.16 -10.25
N LEU A 34 -16.81 1.42 -11.29
CA LEU A 34 -16.70 1.90 -12.66
C LEU A 34 -17.51 1.03 -13.61
N LYS A 35 -17.85 1.55 -14.79
CA LYS A 35 -18.26 0.71 -15.92
C LYS A 35 -17.05 -0.12 -16.39
N LEU A 36 -17.29 -1.30 -16.96
CA LEU A 36 -16.23 -2.21 -17.42
C LEU A 36 -15.18 -1.52 -18.30
N GLU A 37 -15.61 -0.73 -19.29
CA GLU A 37 -14.69 -0.01 -20.19
C GLU A 37 -13.79 0.97 -19.43
N GLU A 38 -14.35 1.69 -18.45
CA GLU A 38 -13.59 2.62 -17.62
C GLU A 38 -12.68 1.91 -16.62
N TYR A 39 -13.08 0.74 -16.13
CA TYR A 39 -12.21 -0.12 -15.34
C TYR A 39 -10.99 -0.59 -16.16
N ILE A 40 -11.20 -1.09 -17.37
CA ILE A 40 -10.11 -1.54 -18.26
C ILE A 40 -9.17 -0.38 -18.60
N ARG A 41 -9.72 0.81 -18.86
CA ARG A 41 -8.93 2.03 -19.10
C ARG A 41 -8.14 2.44 -17.86
N ARG A 42 -8.73 2.32 -16.66
CA ARG A 42 -8.02 2.53 -15.38
C ARG A 42 -6.82 1.58 -15.26
N GLU A 43 -7.00 0.28 -15.48
CA GLU A 43 -5.88 -0.68 -15.37
C GLU A 43 -4.76 -0.34 -16.35
N SER A 44 -5.11 0.06 -17.57
CA SER A 44 -4.14 0.51 -18.58
C SER A 44 -3.43 1.80 -18.14
N TYR A 45 -4.18 2.78 -17.63
CA TYR A 45 -3.65 4.05 -17.11
C TYR A 45 -2.68 3.82 -15.94
N MET A 46 -2.99 2.90 -15.03
CA MET A 46 -2.11 2.57 -13.91
C MET A 46 -0.76 2.00 -14.35
N THR A 47 -0.62 1.48 -15.57
CA THR A 47 0.70 1.11 -16.11
C THR A 47 1.57 2.30 -16.53
N THR A 48 1.01 3.52 -16.52
CA THR A 48 1.67 4.76 -16.97
C THR A 48 2.03 5.70 -15.82
N VAL A 49 1.56 5.43 -14.60
CA VAL A 49 1.89 6.26 -13.42
C VAL A 49 3.37 6.10 -13.03
N PRO A 50 3.97 7.07 -12.30
CA PRO A 50 5.42 7.14 -12.11
C PRO A 50 6.11 5.86 -11.61
N VAL A 51 5.56 5.16 -10.62
CA VAL A 51 6.15 3.91 -10.12
C VAL A 51 6.00 2.73 -11.09
N SER A 52 4.99 2.76 -11.97
CA SER A 52 4.63 1.63 -12.84
C SER A 52 5.10 1.78 -14.29
N ARG A 53 5.37 3.01 -14.75
CA ARG A 53 5.84 3.28 -16.12
C ARG A 53 7.21 2.68 -16.40
N ASN A 54 7.58 2.60 -17.67
CA ASN A 54 8.90 2.14 -18.13
C ASN A 54 9.28 0.74 -17.59
N GLY A 55 8.30 -0.15 -17.44
CA GLY A 55 8.51 -1.50 -16.92
C GLY A 55 8.49 -1.61 -15.40
N GLY A 56 8.12 -0.55 -14.66
CA GLY A 56 7.95 -0.60 -13.21
C GLY A 56 6.84 -1.57 -12.75
N ILE A 57 5.88 -1.89 -13.63
CA ILE A 57 4.91 -2.97 -13.43
C ILE A 57 5.14 -4.11 -14.42
N THR A 58 5.07 -5.35 -13.94
CA THR A 58 5.12 -6.56 -14.76
C THR A 58 3.84 -7.38 -14.57
N GLN A 59 3.15 -7.74 -15.65
CA GLN A 59 2.02 -8.66 -15.61
C GLN A 59 2.47 -10.10 -15.85
N TRP A 60 1.87 -11.02 -15.11
CA TRP A 60 2.20 -12.45 -15.17
C TRP A 60 0.95 -13.28 -15.41
N ILE A 61 1.08 -14.33 -16.22
CA ILE A 61 0.07 -15.38 -16.36
C ILE A 61 0.71 -16.76 -16.17
N LEU A 62 -0.04 -17.66 -15.54
CA LEU A 62 0.21 -19.09 -15.58
C LEU A 62 -0.56 -19.70 -16.75
N THR A 63 0.12 -20.44 -17.62
CA THR A 63 -0.46 -20.92 -18.87
C THR A 63 0.17 -22.23 -19.35
N ASP A 64 -0.45 -22.83 -20.37
CA ASP A 64 0.06 -23.99 -21.09
C ASP A 64 1.02 -23.52 -22.22
N PRO A 65 2.31 -23.89 -22.17
CA PRO A 65 3.30 -23.47 -23.16
C PRO A 65 3.13 -24.17 -24.52
N THR A 66 2.34 -25.23 -24.62
CA THR A 66 2.15 -25.99 -25.86
C THR A 66 1.25 -25.26 -26.87
N LEU A 67 0.51 -24.26 -26.40
CA LEU A 67 -0.37 -23.43 -27.22
C LEU A 67 0.27 -22.07 -27.50
N PRO A 68 0.08 -21.51 -28.71
CA PRO A 68 0.64 -20.21 -29.06
C PRO A 68 -0.02 -19.08 -28.25
N PRO A 69 0.65 -17.90 -28.17
CA PRO A 69 0.04 -16.70 -27.59
C PRO A 69 -1.35 -16.42 -28.16
N ASP A 70 -2.25 -15.89 -27.33
CA ASP A 70 -3.66 -15.61 -27.61
C ASP A 70 -4.58 -16.84 -27.75
N ALA A 71 -4.02 -18.03 -28.00
CA ALA A 71 -4.75 -19.31 -28.02
C ALA A 71 -4.63 -20.11 -26.72
N ARG A 72 -3.58 -19.85 -25.93
CA ARG A 72 -3.32 -20.50 -24.63
C ARG A 72 -4.27 -20.02 -23.52
N PRO A 73 -4.62 -20.87 -22.54
CA PRO A 73 -5.51 -20.49 -21.44
C PRO A 73 -4.78 -19.60 -20.42
N ILE A 74 -5.50 -18.66 -19.80
CA ILE A 74 -5.00 -17.90 -18.65
C ILE A 74 -5.51 -18.60 -17.39
N LEU A 75 -4.71 -19.52 -16.84
CA LEU A 75 -5.13 -20.36 -15.71
C LEU A 75 -5.11 -19.59 -14.39
N SER A 76 -4.17 -18.65 -14.24
CA SER A 76 -4.09 -17.68 -13.16
C SER A 76 -3.28 -16.48 -13.62
N SER A 77 -3.48 -15.32 -13.00
CA SER A 77 -2.73 -14.08 -13.30
C SER A 77 -2.40 -13.30 -12.04
N CYS A 78 -1.37 -12.46 -12.10
CA CYS A 78 -1.07 -11.42 -11.11
C CYS A 78 -0.26 -10.31 -11.78
N GLU A 79 0.00 -9.25 -11.04
CA GLU A 79 0.96 -8.23 -11.43
C GLU A 79 1.94 -7.94 -10.29
N THR A 80 3.11 -7.43 -10.63
CA THR A 80 4.14 -7.07 -9.65
C THR A 80 4.67 -5.68 -9.95
N ILE A 81 4.67 -4.81 -8.93
CA ILE A 81 5.20 -3.45 -9.01
C ILE A 81 6.55 -3.42 -8.32
N ARG A 82 7.58 -2.96 -9.03
CA ARG A 82 8.92 -2.75 -8.51
C ARG A 82 8.93 -1.49 -7.63
N LYS A 83 9.39 -1.62 -6.38
CA LYS A 83 9.52 -0.54 -5.41
C LYS A 83 10.90 -0.51 -4.79
N ASN A 84 11.27 0.64 -4.25
CA ASN A 84 12.44 0.77 -3.40
C ASN A 84 12.12 0.31 -1.97
N VAL A 85 13.07 -0.36 -1.34
CA VAL A 85 12.99 -0.81 0.05
C VAL A 85 14.33 -0.55 0.72
N LEU A 86 14.30 -0.03 1.94
CA LEU A 86 15.47 0.09 2.79
C LEU A 86 15.63 -1.19 3.59
N VAL A 87 16.84 -1.72 3.62
CA VAL A 87 17.22 -2.82 4.51
C VAL A 87 18.27 -2.32 5.48
N ALA A 88 17.98 -2.39 6.77
CA ALA A 88 18.91 -2.03 7.83
C ALA A 88 19.41 -3.27 8.56
N LYS A 89 20.72 -3.45 8.56
CA LYS A 89 21.39 -4.51 9.30
C LYS A 89 21.39 -4.19 10.81
N PRO A 90 21.56 -5.21 11.68
CA PRO A 90 21.63 -5.00 13.14
C PRO A 90 22.66 -3.95 13.59
N ASP A 91 23.76 -3.79 12.83
CA ASP A 91 24.82 -2.83 13.13
C ASP A 91 24.48 -1.36 12.79
N GLY A 92 23.32 -1.11 12.16
CA GLY A 92 22.88 0.22 11.72
C GLY A 92 23.23 0.55 10.27
N THR A 93 23.86 -0.36 9.52
CA THR A 93 24.13 -0.16 8.08
C THR A 93 22.82 -0.26 7.30
N VAL A 94 22.49 0.79 6.54
CA VAL A 94 21.30 0.84 5.68
C VAL A 94 21.72 0.68 4.22
N VAL A 95 21.04 -0.19 3.49
CA VAL A 95 21.23 -0.41 2.05
C VAL A 95 19.95 -0.10 1.27
N ASP A 96 20.13 0.37 0.05
CA ASP A 96 19.07 0.72 -0.90
C ASP A 96 18.75 -0.47 -1.80
N ALA A 97 17.71 -1.23 -1.47
CA ALA A 97 17.36 -2.46 -2.16
C ALA A 97 16.03 -2.35 -2.91
N ILE A 98 15.67 -3.41 -3.61
CA ILE A 98 14.44 -3.51 -4.40
C ILE A 98 13.46 -4.49 -3.77
N THR A 99 12.17 -4.18 -3.85
CA THR A 99 11.10 -5.12 -3.53
C THR A 99 10.09 -5.18 -4.67
N HIS A 100 9.36 -6.28 -4.75
CA HIS A 100 8.24 -6.43 -5.68
C HIS A 100 6.96 -6.63 -4.89
N ALA A 101 6.06 -5.65 -5.00
CA ALA A 101 4.73 -5.73 -4.45
C ALA A 101 3.82 -6.50 -5.42
N VAL A 102 3.30 -7.65 -4.99
CA VAL A 102 2.38 -8.47 -5.78
C VAL A 102 0.96 -7.97 -5.58
N GLY A 103 0.28 -7.69 -6.69
CA GLY A 103 -1.11 -7.28 -6.73
C GLY A 103 -1.94 -8.19 -7.64
N SER A 104 -3.25 -8.03 -7.55
CA SER A 104 -4.21 -8.56 -8.53
C SER A 104 -4.11 -10.08 -8.79
N VAL A 105 -3.73 -10.86 -7.77
CA VAL A 105 -3.67 -12.33 -7.88
C VAL A 105 -5.08 -12.86 -8.10
N PHE A 106 -5.30 -13.47 -9.26
CA PHE A 106 -6.63 -13.88 -9.68
C PHE A 106 -6.61 -15.20 -10.46
N THR A 107 -7.50 -16.09 -10.07
CA THR A 107 -7.83 -17.31 -10.82
C THR A 107 -9.30 -17.20 -11.22
N ASP A 108 -9.56 -17.27 -12.52
CA ASP A 108 -10.92 -17.25 -13.07
C ASP A 108 -11.76 -18.35 -12.38
N PRO A 109 -13.02 -18.08 -12.00
CA PRO A 109 -13.89 -19.08 -11.39
C PRO A 109 -13.90 -20.43 -12.11
N ALA A 110 -13.81 -20.46 -13.45
CA ALA A 110 -13.78 -21.70 -14.23
C ALA A 110 -12.53 -22.57 -13.97
N TYR A 111 -11.45 -21.98 -13.47
CA TYR A 111 -10.19 -22.68 -13.18
C TYR A 111 -9.90 -22.88 -11.68
N ARG A 112 -10.76 -22.37 -10.79
CA ARG A 112 -10.60 -22.52 -9.33
C ARG A 112 -10.70 -23.98 -8.89
N GLY A 113 -10.07 -24.30 -7.76
CA GLY A 113 -10.04 -25.66 -7.21
C GLY A 113 -8.95 -26.57 -7.78
N ASN A 114 -8.25 -26.15 -8.83
CA ASN A 114 -7.18 -26.92 -9.48
C ASN A 114 -5.76 -26.58 -8.98
N GLY A 115 -5.62 -25.72 -7.97
CA GLY A 115 -4.32 -25.34 -7.40
C GLY A 115 -3.50 -24.34 -8.21
N TYR A 116 -4.03 -23.80 -9.33
CA TYR A 116 -3.28 -22.89 -10.22
C TYR A 116 -2.75 -21.62 -9.53
N ALA A 117 -3.50 -21.03 -8.60
CA ALA A 117 -2.98 -19.90 -7.81
C ALA A 117 -1.71 -20.29 -7.03
N SER A 118 -1.70 -21.46 -6.38
CA SER A 118 -0.53 -21.95 -5.64
C SER A 118 0.64 -22.25 -6.57
N ILE A 119 0.39 -22.89 -7.71
CA ILE A 119 1.42 -23.17 -8.73
C ILE A 119 2.03 -21.85 -9.21
N MET A 120 1.19 -20.88 -9.57
CA MET A 120 1.63 -19.57 -10.04
C MET A 120 2.49 -18.86 -9.00
N MET A 121 2.04 -18.77 -7.74
CA MET A 121 2.77 -18.07 -6.69
C MET A 121 4.08 -18.77 -6.32
N ASN A 122 4.14 -20.11 -6.40
CA ASN A 122 5.39 -20.88 -6.26
C ASN A 122 6.40 -20.61 -7.38
N LEU A 123 5.94 -20.19 -8.57
CA LEU A 123 6.83 -19.79 -9.67
C LEU A 123 7.21 -18.31 -9.57
N VAL A 124 6.27 -17.44 -9.24
CA VAL A 124 6.48 -15.98 -9.14
C VAL A 124 7.46 -15.65 -8.03
N GLY A 125 7.31 -16.23 -6.82
CA GLY A 125 8.14 -15.90 -5.67
C GLY A 125 9.65 -16.01 -5.95
N PRO A 126 10.16 -17.17 -6.40
CA PRO A 126 11.57 -17.32 -6.78
C PRO A 126 11.99 -16.49 -7.99
N GLN A 127 11.09 -16.27 -8.96
CA GLN A 127 11.38 -15.46 -10.15
C GLN A 127 11.67 -13.99 -9.76
N LEU A 128 10.88 -13.42 -8.85
CA LEU A 128 11.03 -12.03 -8.42
C LEU A 128 12.34 -11.76 -7.70
N ALA A 129 12.89 -12.78 -7.03
CA ALA A 129 14.17 -12.71 -6.33
C ALA A 129 15.35 -12.34 -7.27
N ARG A 130 15.18 -12.49 -8.58
CA ARG A 130 16.17 -12.14 -9.62
C ARG A 130 15.63 -11.16 -10.66
N TRP A 131 14.45 -10.61 -10.44
CA TRP A 131 13.78 -9.73 -11.40
C TRP A 131 14.12 -8.28 -11.11
N GLN A 132 14.55 -7.52 -12.10
CA GLN A 132 14.70 -6.04 -12.01
C GLN A 132 15.51 -5.49 -10.82
N GLY A 133 16.37 -6.33 -10.22
CA GLY A 133 17.40 -5.95 -9.27
C GLY A 133 18.80 -6.19 -9.84
N ALA A 134 19.82 -5.79 -9.08
CA ALA A 134 21.21 -6.09 -9.39
C ALA A 134 21.46 -7.60 -9.34
N GLU A 135 22.32 -8.10 -10.23
CA GLU A 135 22.70 -9.51 -10.24
C GLU A 135 23.55 -9.85 -9.02
N MET A 136 23.09 -10.82 -8.22
CA MET A 136 23.95 -11.47 -7.22
C MET A 136 25.14 -12.14 -7.92
N LYS A 137 26.35 -11.98 -7.39
CA LYS A 137 27.53 -12.58 -8.00
C LYS A 137 27.48 -14.11 -7.87
N SER A 138 28.03 -14.81 -8.87
CA SER A 138 28.13 -16.27 -8.85
C SER A 138 28.84 -16.76 -7.59
N GLY A 139 28.19 -17.66 -6.83
CA GLY A 139 28.69 -18.19 -5.56
C GLY A 139 28.25 -17.43 -4.32
N GLU A 140 27.58 -16.28 -4.47
CA GLU A 140 26.94 -15.60 -3.34
C GLU A 140 25.59 -16.28 -3.03
N SER A 141 25.37 -16.55 -1.74
CA SER A 141 24.07 -16.97 -1.23
C SER A 141 23.30 -15.75 -0.73
N TRP A 142 21.97 -15.82 -0.80
CA TRP A 142 21.08 -14.94 -0.07
C TRP A 142 21.51 -14.81 1.40
N GLY A 143 22.04 -13.66 1.77
CA GLY A 143 22.65 -13.41 3.09
C GLY A 143 22.75 -11.92 3.34
N ASP A 144 23.84 -11.30 2.87
CA ASP A 144 24.04 -9.86 2.93
C ASP A 144 23.42 -9.17 1.71
N ILE A 145 22.16 -8.73 1.82
CA ILE A 145 21.53 -7.86 0.79
C ILE A 145 22.38 -6.61 0.58
N LYS A 146 22.63 -6.27 -0.68
CA LYS A 146 23.40 -5.09 -1.10
C LYS A 146 22.52 -4.10 -1.88
N ASP A 147 23.10 -2.93 -2.14
CA ASP A 147 22.45 -1.90 -2.94
C ASP A 147 22.04 -2.44 -4.32
N GLY A 148 20.78 -2.18 -4.68
CA GLY A 148 20.16 -2.56 -5.93
C GLY A 148 19.67 -4.01 -6.01
N GLU A 149 20.06 -4.89 -5.08
CA GLU A 149 19.58 -6.29 -5.07
C GLU A 149 18.09 -6.35 -4.65
N VAL A 150 17.39 -7.41 -5.06
CA VAL A 150 16.03 -7.65 -4.57
C VAL A 150 16.11 -8.19 -3.15
N ALA A 151 15.48 -7.56 -2.17
CA ALA A 151 15.54 -7.99 -0.77
C ALA A 151 14.36 -8.87 -0.36
N CYS A 152 13.18 -8.53 -0.89
CA CYS A 152 11.93 -9.19 -0.51
C CYS A 152 10.85 -9.02 -1.60
N SER A 153 9.73 -9.70 -1.39
CA SER A 153 8.46 -9.43 -2.07
C SER A 153 7.37 -9.24 -1.03
N VAL A 154 6.43 -8.32 -1.28
CA VAL A 154 5.30 -8.05 -0.38
C VAL A 154 3.98 -8.24 -1.08
N LEU A 155 2.94 -8.59 -0.34
CA LEU A 155 1.56 -8.61 -0.80
C LEU A 155 0.61 -8.35 0.36
N TYR A 156 -0.65 -8.05 0.04
CA TYR A 156 -1.70 -7.85 1.02
C TYR A 156 -2.84 -8.82 0.72
N SER A 157 -3.02 -9.81 1.59
CA SER A 157 -3.92 -10.94 1.36
C SER A 157 -5.36 -10.61 1.76
N ASP A 158 -6.28 -10.73 0.80
CA ASP A 158 -7.74 -10.69 1.03
C ASP A 158 -8.36 -12.09 1.24
N ILE A 159 -7.52 -13.08 1.54
CA ILE A 159 -7.93 -14.48 1.80
C ILE A 159 -7.27 -15.02 3.09
N GLY A 160 -6.93 -14.12 3.99
CA GLY A 160 -6.40 -14.37 5.32
C GLY A 160 -4.92 -14.71 5.38
N LYS A 161 -4.48 -15.08 6.59
CA LYS A 161 -3.06 -15.29 6.97
C LYS A 161 -2.43 -16.59 6.44
N LYS A 162 -3.22 -17.55 5.91
CA LYS A 162 -2.75 -18.93 5.71
C LYS A 162 -2.28 -19.27 4.30
N PHE A 163 -2.93 -18.74 3.27
CA PHE A 163 -2.67 -19.17 1.88
C PHE A 163 -1.25 -18.82 1.45
N TYR A 164 -0.90 -17.52 1.49
CA TYR A 164 0.40 -17.04 1.05
C TYR A 164 1.56 -17.40 1.99
N ALA A 165 1.28 -17.59 3.29
CA ALA A 165 2.27 -18.06 4.26
C ALA A 165 2.87 -19.42 3.90
N LYS A 166 2.05 -20.33 3.36
CA LYS A 166 2.51 -21.64 2.87
C LYS A 166 3.40 -21.55 1.62
N LEU A 167 3.39 -20.39 0.96
CA LEU A 167 4.11 -20.11 -0.28
C LEU A 167 5.29 -19.15 -0.03
N GLY A 168 5.60 -18.84 1.24
CA GLY A 168 6.76 -18.05 1.67
C GLY A 168 6.49 -16.57 1.97
N TRP A 169 5.29 -16.05 1.70
CA TRP A 169 4.91 -14.70 2.18
C TRP A 169 4.27 -14.82 3.55
N HIS A 170 5.09 -14.67 4.60
CA HIS A 170 4.65 -14.79 5.99
C HIS A 170 3.85 -13.54 6.42
N PRO A 171 2.79 -13.71 7.22
CA PRO A 171 1.96 -12.60 7.65
C PRO A 171 2.68 -11.76 8.71
N TYR A 172 2.49 -10.45 8.63
CA TYR A 172 2.95 -9.44 9.58
C TYR A 172 1.76 -8.75 10.26
N GLU A 173 2.05 -7.91 11.26
CA GLU A 173 1.03 -7.15 11.96
C GLU A 173 0.10 -6.43 10.98
N SER A 174 -1.19 -6.62 11.18
CA SER A 174 -2.25 -6.10 10.31
C SER A 174 -3.35 -5.51 11.17
N THR A 175 -3.01 -4.45 11.91
CA THR A 175 -3.93 -3.69 12.76
C THR A 175 -4.26 -2.35 12.13
N HIS A 176 -5.37 -1.74 12.51
CA HIS A 176 -5.66 -0.35 12.19
C HIS A 176 -6.57 0.30 13.24
N LEU A 177 -6.49 1.63 13.31
CA LEU A 177 -7.51 2.46 13.93
C LEU A 177 -8.52 2.87 12.87
N GLU A 178 -9.81 2.70 13.16
CA GLU A 178 -10.92 3.14 12.33
C GLU A 178 -11.59 4.36 12.96
N PHE A 179 -11.80 5.41 12.17
CA PHE A 179 -12.48 6.64 12.59
C PHE A 179 -13.73 6.90 11.75
N PRO A 180 -14.86 7.27 12.36
CA PRO A 180 -16.06 7.63 11.62
C PRO A 180 -15.89 9.02 10.96
N PRO A 181 -16.46 9.26 9.77
CA PRO A 181 -16.52 10.57 9.16
C PRO A 181 -17.19 11.59 10.09
N GLN A 182 -16.82 12.86 9.95
CA GLN A 182 -17.41 13.95 10.72
C GLN A 182 -17.54 15.18 9.83
N ALA A 183 -18.76 15.61 9.56
CA ALA A 183 -18.98 16.85 8.83
C ALA A 183 -18.42 18.05 9.60
N SER A 184 -17.82 19.00 8.89
CA SER A 184 -17.47 20.29 9.47
C SER A 184 -18.77 21.02 9.88
N PRO A 185 -18.82 21.66 11.06
CA PRO A 185 -19.96 22.48 11.43
C PRO A 185 -20.11 23.64 10.42
N PRO A 186 -21.35 24.07 10.11
CA PRO A 186 -21.59 25.18 9.22
C PRO A 186 -20.95 26.48 9.79
N PRO A 187 -20.54 27.43 8.93
CA PRO A 187 -19.90 28.68 9.36
C PRO A 187 -20.71 29.48 10.39
N SER A 188 -22.04 29.31 10.41
CA SER A 188 -22.95 29.97 11.36
C SER A 188 -22.86 29.44 12.79
N GLU A 189 -22.32 28.24 13.02
CA GLU A 189 -22.19 27.61 14.34
C GLU A 189 -20.76 27.65 14.89
N ALA A 190 -19.77 28.02 14.05
CA ALA A 190 -18.38 28.23 14.48
C ALA A 190 -18.20 29.45 15.40
N GLY A 191 -19.23 30.29 15.57
CA GLY A 191 -19.16 31.59 16.23
C GLY A 191 -19.56 31.64 17.72
N SER A 192 -19.90 30.52 18.39
CA SER A 192 -20.42 30.59 19.78
C SER A 192 -19.80 29.62 20.80
N GLY A 193 -18.69 28.95 20.47
CA GLY A 193 -18.01 28.02 21.38
C GLY A 193 -16.62 28.50 21.81
N ALA A 194 -16.49 28.91 23.07
CA ALA A 194 -15.24 29.17 23.80
C ALA A 194 -14.22 30.15 23.16
N VAL A 195 -14.40 31.44 23.46
CA VAL A 195 -13.35 32.46 23.33
C VAL A 195 -12.22 32.10 24.32
N GLY A 196 -11.14 31.48 23.84
CA GLY A 196 -9.94 31.29 24.68
C GLY A 196 -8.93 30.20 24.30
N ALA A 197 -9.28 29.22 23.47
CA ALA A 197 -8.32 28.20 23.02
C ALA A 197 -7.95 28.44 21.55
N VAL A 198 -6.68 28.73 21.26
CA VAL A 198 -6.14 28.69 19.90
C VAL A 198 -6.20 27.23 19.46
N GLN A 199 -7.19 26.87 18.64
CA GLN A 199 -7.24 25.53 18.07
C GLN A 199 -6.12 25.41 17.03
N VAL A 200 -5.28 24.38 17.20
CA VAL A 200 -4.31 24.00 16.18
C VAL A 200 -5.10 23.51 14.96
N GLU A 201 -4.84 24.14 13.80
CA GLU A 201 -5.44 23.79 12.52
C GLU A 201 -4.39 23.17 11.60
N ALA A 202 -4.80 22.16 10.83
CA ALA A 202 -3.96 21.55 9.81
C ALA A 202 -4.10 22.31 8.49
N ALA A 203 -2.97 22.74 7.93
CA ALA A 203 -2.94 23.29 6.58
C ALA A 203 -3.09 22.15 5.56
N PRO A 204 -3.97 22.28 4.54
CA PRO A 204 -4.13 21.28 3.49
C PRO A 204 -2.84 21.00 2.71
N ILE A 205 -2.58 19.73 2.43
CA ILE A 205 -1.53 19.29 1.49
C ILE A 205 -2.17 18.98 0.14
N GLY A 206 -1.60 19.53 -0.94
CA GLY A 206 -1.88 19.17 -2.33
C GLY A 206 -0.69 18.46 -2.97
N TYR A 207 -0.65 18.39 -4.30
CA TYR A 207 0.46 17.76 -5.03
C TYR A 207 1.80 18.52 -4.89
N HIS A 208 1.75 19.82 -4.63
CA HIS A 208 2.95 20.67 -4.63
C HIS A 208 3.85 20.41 -3.42
N GLU A 209 3.27 20.11 -2.27
CA GLU A 209 4.00 19.90 -1.02
C GLU A 209 4.58 18.47 -0.91
N LEU A 210 4.01 17.49 -1.65
CA LEU A 210 4.38 16.07 -1.51
C LEU A 210 5.86 15.80 -1.78
N ALA A 211 6.45 16.43 -2.81
CA ALA A 211 7.83 16.17 -3.17
C ALA A 211 8.80 16.50 -2.03
N GLU A 212 8.55 17.60 -1.33
CA GLU A 212 9.35 18.03 -0.18
C GLU A 212 9.09 17.13 1.04
N LEU A 213 7.82 16.88 1.36
CA LEU A 213 7.45 16.05 2.51
C LEU A 213 7.92 14.59 2.39
N CYS A 214 7.82 13.99 1.20
CA CYS A 214 8.36 12.65 0.93
C CYS A 214 9.88 12.62 1.09
N SER A 215 10.58 13.67 0.63
CA SER A 215 12.04 13.76 0.80
C SER A 215 12.45 13.90 2.27
N VAL A 216 11.68 14.65 3.07
CA VAL A 216 11.88 14.75 4.52
C VAL A 216 11.63 13.40 5.18
N ASP A 217 10.51 12.75 4.88
CA ASP A 217 10.14 11.46 5.47
C ASP A 217 11.21 10.39 5.20
N GLU A 218 11.71 10.31 3.97
CA GLU A 218 12.77 9.36 3.63
C GLU A 218 14.03 9.57 4.50
N ARG A 219 14.43 10.83 4.74
CA ARG A 219 15.57 11.13 5.64
C ARG A 219 15.30 10.67 7.06
N LEU A 220 14.09 10.89 7.57
CA LEU A 220 13.69 10.46 8.93
C LEU A 220 13.72 8.94 9.06
N ILE A 221 13.19 8.23 8.05
CA ILE A 221 13.17 6.77 8.02
C ILE A 221 14.59 6.21 7.99
N ARG A 222 15.47 6.77 7.13
CA ARG A 222 16.89 6.37 7.08
C ARG A 222 17.57 6.58 8.43
N ALA A 223 17.35 7.71 9.10
CA ALA A 223 17.90 7.97 10.43
C ALA A 223 17.35 7.00 11.50
N LYS A 224 16.06 6.65 11.44
CA LYS A 224 15.43 5.65 12.32
C LYS A 224 16.01 4.26 12.10
N LEU A 225 16.23 3.90 10.84
CA LEU A 225 16.80 2.62 10.42
C LEU A 225 18.30 2.49 10.67
N SER A 226 19.05 3.59 10.73
CA SER A 226 20.49 3.56 11.03
C SER A 226 20.81 3.35 12.52
N LYS A 227 19.81 3.44 13.40
CA LYS A 227 19.98 3.07 14.82
C LYS A 227 20.26 1.56 14.93
N LYS A 228 21.17 1.15 15.83
CA LYS A 228 21.46 -0.28 16.04
C LYS A 228 20.23 -1.02 16.54
N SER A 229 20.06 -2.26 16.07
CA SER A 229 18.96 -3.14 16.46
C SER A 229 19.48 -4.56 16.67
N THR A 230 18.66 -5.44 17.25
CA THR A 230 18.94 -6.87 17.35
C THR A 230 18.47 -7.65 16.11
N LYS A 231 17.67 -7.01 15.25
CA LYS A 231 17.08 -7.62 14.05
C LYS A 231 17.45 -6.83 12.80
N THR A 232 17.47 -7.53 11.68
CA THR A 232 17.38 -6.88 10.37
C THR A 232 16.00 -6.23 10.24
N ARG A 233 15.98 -4.97 9.79
CA ARG A 233 14.75 -4.20 9.60
C ARG A 233 14.56 -3.87 8.13
N VAL A 234 13.33 -3.91 7.67
CA VAL A 234 12.96 -3.57 6.30
C VAL A 234 11.86 -2.50 6.30
N SER A 235 11.94 -1.53 5.41
CA SER A 235 10.90 -0.52 5.25
C SER A 235 10.78 -0.12 3.78
N LEU A 236 9.56 -0.16 3.26
CA LEU A 236 9.28 0.47 1.97
C LEU A 236 9.41 1.98 2.13
N ILE A 237 9.77 2.68 1.05
CA ILE A 237 9.95 4.13 1.10
C ILE A 237 8.63 4.81 0.70
N PRO A 238 8.09 5.73 1.50
CA PRO A 238 6.97 6.60 1.12
C PRO A 238 7.44 7.73 0.18
N ASP A 239 8.17 7.36 -0.88
CA ASP A 239 8.67 8.30 -1.88
C ASP A 239 7.52 8.90 -2.70
N LEU A 240 7.86 9.92 -3.50
CA LEU A 240 6.86 10.62 -4.31
C LEU A 240 6.14 9.67 -5.26
N ASP A 241 6.85 8.73 -5.88
CA ASP A 241 6.27 7.82 -6.87
C ASP A 241 5.30 6.82 -6.22
N ALA A 242 5.62 6.34 -5.01
CA ALA A 242 4.73 5.51 -4.20
C ALA A 242 3.45 6.27 -3.82
N MET A 243 3.55 7.53 -3.40
CA MET A 243 2.38 8.36 -3.10
C MET A 243 1.54 8.64 -4.34
N LEU A 244 2.19 8.99 -5.46
CA LEU A 244 1.52 9.30 -6.71
C LEU A 244 0.74 8.09 -7.26
N TRP A 245 1.18 6.86 -7.02
CA TRP A 245 0.40 5.68 -7.40
C TRP A 245 -1.01 5.70 -6.77
N HIS A 246 -1.09 5.97 -5.46
CA HIS A 246 -2.36 6.05 -4.73
C HIS A 246 -3.21 7.24 -5.16
N LEU A 247 -2.59 8.42 -5.30
CA LEU A 247 -3.31 9.66 -5.59
C LEU A 247 -3.78 9.77 -7.04
N MET A 248 -2.97 9.31 -7.99
CA MET A 248 -3.36 9.28 -9.41
C MET A 248 -4.45 8.22 -9.66
N ARG A 249 -4.44 7.11 -8.91
CA ARG A 249 -5.54 6.15 -8.91
C ARG A 249 -6.81 6.78 -8.36
N GLU A 250 -6.74 7.47 -7.22
CA GLU A 250 -7.87 8.21 -6.64
C GLU A 250 -8.42 9.25 -7.62
N ASP A 251 -7.57 9.98 -8.34
CA ASP A 251 -7.99 10.96 -9.34
C ASP A 251 -8.77 10.35 -10.49
N TYR A 252 -8.28 9.22 -11.01
CA TYR A 252 -9.02 8.49 -12.02
C TYR A 252 -10.40 8.10 -11.47
N MET A 253 -10.46 7.50 -10.28
CA MET A 253 -11.73 7.05 -9.70
C MET A 253 -12.70 8.21 -9.46
N THR A 254 -12.26 9.24 -8.73
CA THR A 254 -13.10 10.38 -8.33
C THR A 254 -13.56 11.22 -9.51
N LYS A 255 -12.72 11.41 -10.54
CA LYS A 255 -13.13 12.09 -11.77
C LYS A 255 -14.28 11.37 -12.48
N HIS A 256 -14.25 10.04 -12.53
CA HIS A 256 -15.31 9.26 -13.19
C HIS A 256 -16.55 9.07 -12.31
N ILE A 257 -16.41 9.09 -10.99
CA ILE A 257 -17.51 8.92 -10.03
C ILE A 257 -18.23 10.25 -9.76
N PHE A 258 -17.49 11.34 -9.58
CA PHE A 258 -17.99 12.65 -9.12
C PHE A 258 -17.78 13.78 -10.11
N GLY A 259 -17.05 13.58 -11.22
CA GLY A 259 -16.74 14.64 -12.18
C GLY A 259 -15.63 15.60 -11.74
N GLN A 260 -15.01 15.36 -10.58
CA GLN A 260 -13.97 16.20 -9.99
C GLN A 260 -12.96 15.37 -9.19
N THR A 261 -11.80 15.96 -8.89
CA THR A 261 -10.72 15.33 -8.12
C THR A 261 -10.49 16.06 -6.80
N PRO A 262 -10.11 15.36 -5.71
CA PRO A 262 -9.75 16.01 -4.46
C PRO A 262 -8.57 16.97 -4.62
N THR A 263 -8.60 18.10 -3.91
CA THR A 263 -7.45 19.01 -3.80
C THR A 263 -6.71 18.81 -2.49
N VAL A 264 -7.41 18.36 -1.44
CA VAL A 264 -6.85 18.02 -0.14
C VAL A 264 -6.47 16.53 -0.10
N ARG A 265 -5.16 16.28 -0.16
CA ARG A 265 -4.52 14.94 -0.12
C ARG A 265 -3.92 14.60 1.24
N GLY A 266 -3.91 15.57 2.13
CA GLY A 266 -3.26 15.48 3.41
C GLY A 266 -3.46 16.73 4.24
N GLY A 267 -2.83 16.75 5.40
CA GLY A 267 -2.67 17.95 6.22
C GLY A 267 -1.28 18.01 6.83
N VAL A 268 -0.83 19.22 7.15
CA VAL A 268 0.41 19.49 7.89
C VAL A 268 0.14 20.49 9.02
N VAL A 269 0.80 20.27 10.15
CA VAL A 269 0.76 21.14 11.33
C VAL A 269 2.19 21.48 11.73
N GLY A 270 2.43 22.74 12.08
CA GLY A 270 3.71 23.21 12.61
C GLY A 270 4.67 23.78 11.58
N GLU A 271 5.79 24.27 12.08
CA GLU A 271 6.86 24.87 11.30
C GLU A 271 7.91 23.84 10.89
N HIS A 272 8.66 24.14 9.82
CA HIS A 272 9.73 23.28 9.32
C HIS A 272 10.72 22.90 10.43
N GLY A 273 10.97 21.60 10.58
CA GLY A 273 11.81 21.03 11.65
C GLY A 273 11.01 20.45 12.81
N SER A 274 9.71 20.74 12.93
CA SER A 274 8.82 20.16 13.94
C SER A 274 7.45 19.79 13.37
N ARG A 275 7.34 19.60 12.05
CA ARG A 275 6.04 19.35 11.42
C ARG A 275 5.47 17.99 11.81
N VAL A 276 4.16 17.91 11.87
CA VAL A 276 3.43 16.63 11.85
C VAL A 276 2.52 16.66 10.63
N TRP A 277 2.60 15.65 9.78
CA TRP A 277 1.77 15.59 8.57
C TRP A 277 1.21 14.21 8.33
N ALA A 278 0.06 14.19 7.65
CA ALA A 278 -0.55 12.98 7.16
C ALA A 278 -0.93 13.12 5.69
N VAL A 279 -0.72 12.06 4.92
CA VAL A 279 -1.19 11.93 3.52
C VAL A 279 -2.20 10.80 3.47
N TRP A 280 -3.25 10.92 2.66
CA TRP A 280 -4.32 9.93 2.54
C TRP A 280 -4.81 9.71 1.12
N THR A 281 -5.52 8.60 0.91
CA THR A 281 -6.20 8.26 -0.34
C THR A 281 -7.60 7.69 -0.06
N ARG A 282 -8.56 7.94 -0.95
CA ARG A 282 -9.93 7.44 -0.86
C ARG A 282 -10.12 6.25 -1.81
N GLY A 283 -10.42 5.09 -1.23
CA GLY A 283 -10.79 3.87 -1.93
C GLY A 283 -12.30 3.73 -2.05
N TYR A 284 -12.79 3.53 -3.28
CA TYR A 284 -14.22 3.33 -3.56
C TYR A 284 -14.52 1.86 -3.90
N TYR A 285 -14.21 0.92 -3.01
CA TYR A 285 -14.33 -0.52 -3.31
C TYR A 285 -15.79 -0.97 -3.42
N GLY A 286 -16.67 -0.42 -2.57
CA GLY A 286 -18.12 -0.63 -2.64
C GLY A 286 -18.84 0.20 -3.71
N GLY A 287 -18.13 1.16 -4.33
CA GLY A 287 -18.68 2.09 -5.32
C GLY A 287 -19.77 2.99 -4.74
N LEU A 288 -20.61 3.54 -5.63
CA LEU A 288 -21.71 4.43 -5.21
C LEU A 288 -22.94 3.68 -4.65
N LYS A 289 -23.05 2.38 -4.93
CA LYS A 289 -24.22 1.57 -4.53
C LYS A 289 -24.08 0.99 -3.13
N LYS A 290 -22.85 0.75 -2.68
CA LYS A 290 -22.51 0.21 -1.37
C LYS A 290 -21.48 1.11 -0.69
N PRO A 291 -21.85 2.35 -0.34
CA PRO A 291 -20.92 3.32 0.22
C PRO A 291 -20.22 2.81 1.50
N GLU A 292 -20.82 1.86 2.21
CA GLU A 292 -20.24 1.17 3.36
C GLU A 292 -18.89 0.49 3.06
N GLY A 293 -18.63 0.14 1.79
CA GLY A 293 -17.35 -0.43 1.34
C GLY A 293 -16.34 0.60 0.84
N ASN A 294 -16.58 1.89 1.03
CA ASN A 294 -15.65 2.96 0.65
C ASN A 294 -14.87 3.43 1.87
N THR A 295 -13.56 3.51 1.75
CA THR A 295 -12.66 3.75 2.88
C THR A 295 -11.61 4.77 2.49
N MET A 296 -11.36 5.74 3.35
CA MET A 296 -10.17 6.58 3.22
C MET A 296 -9.05 5.99 4.07
N HIS A 297 -7.88 5.78 3.49
CA HIS A 297 -6.72 5.30 4.24
C HIS A 297 -5.73 6.44 4.43
N ILE A 298 -5.29 6.64 5.66
CA ILE A 298 -4.06 7.39 5.93
C ILE A 298 -2.91 6.56 5.35
N LEU A 299 -2.29 7.07 4.30
CA LEU A 299 -1.14 6.45 3.65
C LEU A 299 0.07 6.51 4.56
N ARG A 300 0.31 7.67 5.17
CA ARG A 300 1.46 7.96 6.03
C ARG A 300 1.13 9.02 7.07
N LEU A 301 1.53 8.83 8.34
CA LEU A 301 1.57 9.86 9.39
C LEU A 301 3.00 10.04 9.90
N ALA A 302 3.62 11.17 9.63
CA ALA A 302 5.01 11.46 10.02
C ALA A 302 5.10 12.58 11.07
N ILE A 303 6.10 12.46 11.93
CA ILE A 303 6.46 13.44 12.96
C ILE A 303 7.92 13.82 12.69
N GLU A 304 8.19 15.06 12.29
CA GLU A 304 9.51 15.50 11.84
C GLU A 304 10.57 15.41 12.94
N ASP A 305 10.18 15.78 14.16
CA ASP A 305 11.02 15.72 15.35
C ASP A 305 10.42 14.74 16.36
N GLU A 306 10.55 13.45 16.07
CA GLU A 306 9.98 12.36 16.88
C GLU A 306 10.50 12.38 18.33
N GLU A 307 11.75 12.78 18.57
CA GLU A 307 12.34 12.78 19.91
C GLU A 307 12.20 14.11 20.66
N GLY A 308 12.26 15.25 19.96
CA GLY A 308 12.20 16.58 20.58
C GLY A 308 10.78 17.15 20.69
N SER A 309 9.82 16.67 19.90
CA SER A 309 8.43 17.12 20.00
C SER A 309 7.73 16.53 21.22
N GLY A 310 7.28 17.40 22.13
CA GLY A 310 6.50 16.99 23.31
C GLY A 310 5.13 16.41 22.95
N ASP A 311 4.65 15.46 23.77
CA ASP A 311 3.41 14.73 23.54
C ASP A 311 2.17 15.64 23.40
N GLU A 312 2.11 16.76 24.13
CA GLU A 312 0.99 17.72 24.04
C GLU A 312 0.88 18.35 22.65
N TYR A 313 2.03 18.70 22.04
CA TYR A 313 2.09 19.25 20.70
C TYR A 313 1.72 18.20 19.66
N VAL A 314 2.33 17.00 19.75
CA VAL A 314 2.06 15.91 18.81
C VAL A 314 0.60 15.47 18.88
N GLN A 315 0.02 15.38 20.08
CA GLN A 315 -1.40 15.09 20.28
C GLN A 315 -2.28 16.14 19.58
N SER A 316 -2.02 17.43 19.83
CA SER A 316 -2.79 18.53 19.23
C SER A 316 -2.70 18.53 17.69
N ALA A 317 -1.53 18.19 17.16
CA ALA A 317 -1.33 18.07 15.72
C ALA A 317 -2.08 16.87 15.13
N ILE A 318 -2.01 15.70 15.75
CA ILE A 318 -2.78 14.51 15.32
C ILE A 318 -4.28 14.78 15.38
N GLU A 319 -4.77 15.45 16.42
CA GLU A 319 -6.17 15.87 16.52
C GLU A 319 -6.59 16.77 15.35
N ALA A 320 -5.76 17.75 14.98
CA ALA A 320 -6.03 18.64 13.86
C ALA A 320 -6.03 17.88 12.51
N LEU A 321 -5.09 16.97 12.31
CA LEU A 321 -5.00 16.13 11.11
C LEU A 321 -6.20 15.18 10.99
N LEU A 322 -6.59 14.51 12.08
CA LEU A 322 -7.73 13.61 12.08
C LEU A 322 -9.06 14.36 11.93
N ARG A 323 -9.17 15.57 12.46
CA ARG A 323 -10.34 16.45 12.20
C ARG A 323 -10.46 16.78 10.72
N LEU A 324 -9.37 17.19 10.07
CA LEU A 324 -9.35 17.48 8.63
C LEU A 324 -9.65 16.22 7.81
N ALA A 325 -9.01 15.09 8.14
CA ALA A 325 -9.23 13.82 7.46
C ALA A 325 -10.70 13.35 7.56
N ARG A 326 -11.32 13.43 8.75
CA ARG A 326 -12.71 13.03 8.96
C ARG A 326 -13.72 13.96 8.27
N ALA A 327 -13.40 15.26 8.15
CA ALA A 327 -14.16 16.20 7.34
C ALA A 327 -14.07 15.88 5.84
N GLN A 328 -12.86 15.61 5.35
CA GLN A 328 -12.63 15.15 3.97
C GLN A 328 -13.32 13.81 3.69
N ALA A 329 -13.37 12.92 4.67
CA ALA A 329 -14.07 11.65 4.55
C ALA A 329 -15.59 11.86 4.33
N ALA A 330 -16.19 12.76 5.11
CA ALA A 330 -17.61 13.10 4.99
C ALA A 330 -17.92 13.79 3.64
N GLU A 331 -17.09 14.76 3.24
CA GLU A 331 -17.24 15.48 1.96
C GLU A 331 -17.22 14.52 0.76
N TRP A 332 -16.31 13.55 0.79
CA TRP A 332 -16.06 12.61 -0.31
C TRP A 332 -16.82 11.29 -0.21
N LYS A 333 -17.79 11.20 0.70
CA LYS A 333 -18.72 10.06 0.85
C LYS A 333 -18.01 8.71 1.04
N VAL A 334 -16.93 8.70 1.80
CA VAL A 334 -16.32 7.47 2.32
C VAL A 334 -16.91 7.14 3.70
N ASN A 335 -16.99 5.86 4.05
CA ASN A 335 -17.66 5.38 5.24
C ASN A 335 -16.80 5.47 6.50
N ASN A 336 -15.48 5.35 6.35
CA ASN A 336 -14.53 5.31 7.44
C ASN A 336 -13.15 5.86 7.02
N VAL A 337 -12.35 6.25 8.01
CA VAL A 337 -10.94 6.57 7.87
C VAL A 337 -10.12 5.51 8.59
N GLU A 338 -9.14 4.91 7.93
CA GLU A 338 -8.25 3.91 8.52
C GLU A 338 -6.81 4.40 8.65
N MET A 339 -6.20 4.20 9.81
CA MET A 339 -4.77 4.40 10.06
C MET A 339 -4.15 3.05 10.41
N TRP A 340 -3.30 2.52 9.52
CA TRP A 340 -2.73 1.19 9.66
C TRP A 340 -1.53 1.17 10.60
N ASN A 341 -1.46 0.13 11.45
CA ASN A 341 -0.34 -0.17 12.34
C ASN A 341 0.29 1.05 13.05
N PRO A 342 -0.51 1.96 13.67
CA PRO A 342 0.06 3.13 14.32
C PRO A 342 0.92 2.71 15.52
N GLU A 343 2.06 3.38 15.66
CA GLU A 343 3.01 3.14 16.74
C GLU A 343 2.35 3.34 18.12
N PRO A 344 2.82 2.64 19.18
CA PRO A 344 2.23 2.72 20.51
C PRO A 344 2.07 4.15 21.03
N ARG A 345 3.05 5.03 20.77
CA ARG A 345 2.97 6.45 21.13
C ARG A 345 1.79 7.15 20.45
N VAL A 346 1.70 7.06 19.12
CA VAL A 346 0.61 7.67 18.33
C VAL A 346 -0.74 7.17 18.81
N ARG A 347 -0.87 5.85 19.05
CA ARG A 347 -2.10 5.24 19.57
C ARG A 347 -2.50 5.81 20.93
N GLY A 348 -1.56 5.88 21.87
CA GLY A 348 -1.80 6.44 23.20
C GLY A 348 -2.20 7.92 23.17
N LEU A 349 -1.63 8.72 22.26
CA LEU A 349 -2.03 10.12 22.08
C LEU A 349 -3.45 10.25 21.51
N ILE A 350 -3.83 9.40 20.55
CA ILE A 350 -5.19 9.38 19.99
C ILE A 350 -6.22 8.96 21.05
N GLU A 351 -5.90 7.95 21.87
CA GLU A 351 -6.74 7.53 23.00
C GLU A 351 -6.92 8.65 24.01
N LYS A 352 -5.83 9.32 24.40
CA LYS A 352 -5.85 10.46 25.34
C LYS A 352 -6.64 11.65 24.81
N ALA A 353 -6.61 11.89 23.49
CA ALA A 353 -7.38 12.93 22.83
C ALA A 353 -8.90 12.67 22.83
N GLY A 354 -9.34 11.45 23.14
CA GLY A 354 -10.77 11.11 23.18
C GLY A 354 -11.46 11.15 21.81
N ILE A 355 -10.71 11.02 20.72
CA ILE A 355 -11.26 10.96 19.37
C ILE A 355 -12.05 9.64 19.24
N PRO A 356 -13.32 9.64 18.78
CA PRO A 356 -14.04 8.39 18.57
C PRO A 356 -13.34 7.51 17.54
N HIS A 357 -12.96 6.29 17.93
CA HIS A 357 -12.30 5.32 17.06
C HIS A 357 -12.50 3.88 17.55
N GLU A 358 -12.22 2.92 16.68
CA GLU A 358 -12.14 1.49 16.99
C GLU A 358 -10.74 0.98 16.65
N PHE A 359 -10.19 0.07 17.47
CA PHE A 359 -8.97 -0.65 17.14
C PHE A 359 -9.33 -2.03 16.60
N ILE A 360 -8.86 -2.35 15.40
CA ILE A 360 -9.21 -3.56 14.66
C ILE A 360 -7.94 -4.35 14.33
N GLU A 361 -7.93 -5.63 14.70
CA GLU A 361 -6.96 -6.61 14.21
C GLU A 361 -7.56 -7.38 13.02
N ARG A 362 -6.94 -7.29 11.85
CA ARG A 362 -7.42 -7.95 10.64
C ARG A 362 -7.00 -9.42 10.61
N GLU A 363 -7.97 -10.30 10.35
CA GLU A 363 -7.74 -11.75 10.21
C GLU A 363 -7.90 -12.28 8.78
N ASN A 364 -8.75 -11.62 7.98
CA ASN A 364 -9.17 -12.11 6.67
C ASN A 364 -8.70 -11.21 5.53
N ASP A 365 -8.91 -9.90 5.66
CA ASP A 365 -8.72 -8.97 4.55
C ASP A 365 -7.47 -8.10 4.75
N SER A 366 -6.82 -7.72 3.65
CA SER A 366 -5.67 -6.81 3.68
C SER A 366 -4.54 -7.20 4.66
N ILE A 367 -4.23 -8.51 4.73
CA ILE A 367 -3.17 -9.03 5.60
C ILE A 367 -1.81 -8.78 4.96
N ALA A 368 -1.03 -7.88 5.55
CA ALA A 368 0.32 -7.58 5.12
C ALA A 368 1.19 -8.84 5.22
N SER A 369 1.77 -9.26 4.11
CA SER A 369 2.57 -10.48 4.03
C SER A 369 3.87 -10.21 3.28
N LEU A 370 4.98 -10.72 3.81
CA LEU A 370 6.32 -10.48 3.27
C LEU A 370 7.06 -11.79 3.08
N MET A 371 7.64 -11.94 1.90
CA MET A 371 8.60 -12.99 1.56
C MET A 371 9.99 -12.39 1.66
N TRP A 372 10.71 -12.75 2.72
CA TRP A 372 12.11 -12.37 2.91
C TRP A 372 12.99 -13.36 2.17
N TYR A 373 13.86 -12.87 1.30
CA TYR A 373 14.77 -13.74 0.57
C TYR A 373 16.12 -13.91 1.25
N GLY A 374 16.53 -12.98 2.13
CA GLY A 374 17.75 -13.10 2.92
C GLY A 374 17.65 -14.15 4.05
N GLN A 375 18.64 -14.17 4.94
CA GLN A 375 18.64 -15.08 6.10
C GLN A 375 17.89 -14.50 7.30
N GLY A 376 17.30 -15.37 8.10
CA GLY A 376 16.65 -15.03 9.37
C GLY A 376 15.28 -14.36 9.21
N GLU A 377 14.75 -13.87 10.33
CA GLU A 377 13.52 -13.08 10.35
C GLU A 377 13.84 -11.58 10.23
N VAL A 378 12.93 -10.83 9.60
CA VAL A 378 13.02 -9.38 9.51
C VAL A 378 11.86 -8.70 10.24
N GLU A 379 12.15 -7.53 10.80
CA GLU A 379 11.13 -6.62 11.32
C GLU A 379 10.70 -5.66 10.20
N TRP A 380 9.41 -5.58 9.92
CA TRP A 380 8.86 -4.65 8.93
C TRP A 380 8.47 -3.34 9.59
N VAL A 381 9.30 -2.32 9.36
CA VAL A 381 9.15 -0.96 9.87
C VAL A 381 8.27 -0.14 8.92
N LEU A 382 7.32 0.62 9.48
CA LEU A 382 6.31 1.40 8.73
C LEU A 382 5.51 0.53 7.75
N ASN A 383 4.98 -0.60 8.23
CA ASN A 383 3.98 -1.37 7.50
C ASN A 383 2.64 -0.63 7.46
N GLU A 384 2.61 0.51 6.77
CA GLU A 384 1.44 1.37 6.61
C GLU A 384 0.84 1.21 5.19
N LYS A 385 -0.27 1.89 4.91
CA LYS A 385 -1.01 1.68 3.65
C LYS A 385 -0.22 2.11 2.41
N PHE A 386 0.75 3.04 2.51
CA PHE A 386 1.57 3.45 1.36
C PHE A 386 2.30 2.28 0.68
N GLY A 387 2.61 1.21 1.43
CA GLY A 387 3.26 0.01 0.90
C GLY A 387 2.39 -0.80 -0.06
N TRP A 388 1.06 -0.60 -0.03
CA TRP A 388 0.09 -1.29 -0.88
C TRP A 388 0.33 -1.01 -2.36
N CYS A 389 0.40 -2.11 -3.15
CA CYS A 389 0.61 -2.18 -4.60
C CYS A 389 1.79 -1.37 -5.13
#